data_AF-A0A1E1WKY0-F1
#
_entry.id   AF-A0A1E1WKY0-F1
#
_cell.length_a   1.000
_cell.length_b   1.000
_cell.length_c   1.000
_cell.angle_alpha   90.00
_cell.angle_beta   90.00
_cell.angle_gamma   90.00
#
_symmetry.space_group_name_H-M   'P 1'
#
loop_
_entity.id
_entity.type
_entity.pdbx_description
1 polymer ?
#
loop_
_entity_poly.entity_id
_entity_poly.type
_entity_poly.pdbx_seq_one_letter_code
_entity_poly.pdbx_strand_id
1 'polypeptide(L)'
;MESNNDDYEVKPFTGEEEAKFKKIYTADMQYSRVGRPGYVLLSSWVDHSEDVRTMPLRPDDVFVVAFPRSGTTWTQDLVWLVANDLDFVKAKSIPLTERYAFLEDFLFLPATRMAAANDPEKIKIIDTAMRPAPEVLASTP
;
A
#
# COMPACT_ATOMS: atom_id res chain seq x y z
N MET A 1 6.96 -18.68 -4.67
CA MET A 1 8.11 -19.02 -3.80
C MET A 1 7.66 -18.71 -2.39
N GLU A 2 7.70 -19.68 -1.48
CA GLU A 2 7.46 -19.43 -0.06
C GLU A 2 8.65 -18.60 0.45
N SER A 3 8.45 -17.30 0.67
CA SER A 3 9.41 -16.49 1.42
C SER A 3 9.09 -16.69 2.90
N ASN A 4 9.99 -17.37 3.61
CA ASN A 4 9.96 -17.41 5.07
C ASN A 4 10.32 -16.02 5.57
N ASN A 5 9.31 -15.25 5.92
CA ASN A 5 9.49 -14.19 6.90
C ASN A 5 9.27 -14.85 8.26
N ASP A 6 10.31 -14.95 9.09
CA ASP A 6 10.31 -15.78 10.32
C ASP A 6 9.20 -15.40 11.33
N ASP A 7 8.55 -14.24 11.15
CA ASP A 7 7.49 -13.72 12.00
C ASP A 7 6.06 -14.15 11.60
N TYR A 8 5.82 -14.51 10.34
CA TYR A 8 4.48 -14.92 9.89
C TYR A 8 4.47 -15.80 8.64
N GLU A 9 3.50 -16.70 8.60
CA GLU A 9 3.29 -17.61 7.47
C GLU A 9 2.54 -16.93 6.33
N VAL A 10 2.99 -17.14 5.09
CA VAL A 10 2.31 -16.70 3.86
C VAL A 10 1.93 -17.91 3.04
N LYS A 11 0.62 -18.12 2.83
CA LYS A 11 0.09 -19.21 2.01
C LYS A 11 -0.54 -18.64 0.74
N PRO A 12 -0.03 -18.98 -0.46
CA PRO A 12 -0.71 -18.65 -1.69
C PRO A 12 -2.16 -19.17 -1.68
N PHE A 13 -3.05 -18.47 -2.38
CA PHE A 13 -4.41 -18.96 -2.56
C PHE A 13 -4.43 -20.34 -3.21
N THR A 14 -5.38 -21.17 -2.78
CA THR A 14 -5.67 -22.43 -3.45
C THR A 14 -6.33 -22.17 -4.81
N GLY A 15 -6.24 -23.12 -5.75
CA GLY A 15 -6.91 -22.98 -7.04
C GLY A 15 -8.44 -22.77 -6.94
N GLU A 16 -9.07 -23.28 -5.88
CA GLU A 16 -10.48 -23.03 -5.58
C GLU A 16 -10.73 -21.57 -5.16
N GLU A 17 -9.89 -21.03 -4.27
CA GLU A 17 -9.96 -19.62 -3.84
C GLU A 17 -9.72 -18.66 -5.01
N GLU A 18 -8.73 -18.94 -5.85
CA GLU A 18 -8.46 -18.16 -7.06
C GLU A 18 -9.66 -18.19 -8.02
N ALA A 19 -10.24 -19.36 -8.27
CA ALA A 19 -11.40 -19.51 -9.14
C ALA A 19 -12.63 -18.76 -8.59
N LYS A 20 -12.78 -18.68 -7.26
CA LYS A 20 -13.84 -17.89 -6.62
C LYS A 20 -13.59 -16.39 -6.77
N PHE A 21 -12.37 -15.93 -6.54
CA PHE A 21 -12.02 -14.51 -6.65
C PHE A 21 -12.11 -14.01 -8.08
N LYS A 22 -11.68 -14.79 -9.09
CA LYS A 22 -11.79 -14.45 -10.52
C LYS A 22 -13.22 -14.25 -11.01
N LYS A 23 -14.24 -14.75 -10.29
CA LYS A 23 -15.66 -14.48 -10.60
C LYS A 23 -16.11 -13.09 -10.16
N ILE A 24 -15.41 -12.49 -9.19
CA ILE A 24 -15.79 -11.21 -8.56
C ILE A 24 -14.88 -10.09 -9.06
N TYR A 25 -13.58 -10.36 -9.13
CA TYR A 25 -12.56 -9.40 -9.52
C TYR A 25 -12.12 -9.64 -10.96
N THR A 26 -12.05 -8.57 -11.75
CA THR A 26 -11.64 -8.59 -13.16
C THR A 26 -10.14 -8.47 -13.37
N ALA A 27 -9.42 -7.94 -12.38
CA ALA A 27 -7.97 -7.81 -12.43
C ALA A 27 -7.29 -9.16 -12.14
N ASP A 28 -6.32 -9.52 -12.98
CA ASP A 28 -5.51 -10.73 -12.77
C ASP A 28 -4.44 -10.44 -11.72
N MET A 29 -4.84 -10.55 -10.46
CA MET A 29 -3.99 -10.36 -9.30
C MET A 29 -3.82 -11.66 -8.54
N GLN A 30 -2.63 -11.87 -8.00
CA GLN A 30 -2.33 -13.01 -7.14
C GLN A 30 -2.54 -12.62 -5.68
N TYR A 31 -3.18 -13.49 -4.92
CA TYR A 31 -3.50 -13.28 -3.52
C TYR A 31 -2.90 -14.38 -2.65
N SER A 32 -2.62 -14.01 -1.39
CA SER A 32 -2.11 -14.92 -0.37
C SER A 32 -2.83 -14.68 0.96
N ARG A 33 -2.90 -15.73 1.78
CA ARG A 33 -3.26 -15.69 3.19
C ARG A 33 -2.01 -15.36 4.00
N VAL A 34 -2.07 -14.32 4.81
CA VAL A 34 -0.93 -13.81 5.59
C VAL A 34 -1.22 -13.91 7.09
N GLY A 35 -0.27 -14.48 7.83
CA GLY A 35 -0.30 -14.63 9.28
C GLY A 35 -1.30 -15.69 9.77
N ARG A 36 -1.27 -15.93 11.09
CA ARG A 36 -2.15 -16.92 11.74
C ARG A 36 -3.65 -16.69 11.50
N PRO A 37 -4.17 -15.45 11.45
CA PRO A 37 -5.57 -15.21 11.11
C PRO A 37 -5.91 -15.46 9.64
N GLY A 38 -4.91 -15.55 8.75
CA GLY A 38 -5.11 -15.74 7.32
C GLY A 38 -5.71 -14.52 6.63
N TYR A 39 -5.15 -13.32 6.87
CA TYR A 39 -5.53 -12.10 6.18
C TYR A 39 -5.33 -12.25 4.67
N VAL A 40 -6.27 -11.76 3.86
CA VAL A 40 -6.15 -11.80 2.40
C VAL A 40 -5.43 -10.54 1.93
N LEU A 41 -4.22 -10.70 1.40
CA LEU A 41 -3.43 -9.63 0.79
C LEU A 41 -2.99 -10.03 -0.61
N LEU A 42 -2.54 -9.05 -1.39
CA LEU A 42 -1.84 -9.32 -2.66
C LEU A 42 -0.53 -10.05 -2.36
N SER A 43 -0.17 -11.02 -3.21
CA SER A 43 1.03 -11.84 -3.01
C SER A 43 2.32 -11.01 -3.04
N SER A 44 2.31 -9.84 -3.69
CA SER A 44 3.37 -8.83 -3.67
C SER A 44 3.64 -8.21 -2.29
N TRP A 45 2.82 -8.50 -1.27
CA TRP A 45 3.09 -8.08 0.11
C TRP A 45 4.50 -8.48 0.56
N VAL A 46 4.95 -9.67 0.19
CA VAL A 46 6.25 -10.18 0.61
C VAL A 46 7.43 -9.36 0.10
N ASP A 47 7.24 -8.59 -0.98
CA ASP A 47 8.32 -7.85 -1.65
C ASP A 47 8.87 -6.71 -0.77
N HIS A 48 8.02 -6.06 0.02
CA HIS A 48 8.39 -4.92 0.88
C HIS A 48 7.85 -5.00 2.31
N SER A 49 7.30 -6.14 2.71
CA SER A 49 6.74 -6.32 4.06
C SER A 49 7.76 -6.09 5.18
N GLU A 50 9.01 -6.48 4.98
CA GLU A 50 10.10 -6.25 5.94
C GLU A 50 10.50 -4.78 6.02
N ASP A 51 10.50 -4.08 4.89
CA ASP A 51 10.77 -2.64 4.85
C ASP A 51 9.70 -1.89 5.68
N VAL A 52 8.44 -2.29 5.56
CA VAL A 52 7.35 -1.72 6.36
C VAL A 52 7.48 -2.07 7.84
N ARG A 53 7.81 -3.33 8.17
CA ARG A 53 7.93 -3.80 9.56
C ARG A 53 9.09 -3.14 10.30
N THR A 54 10.18 -2.87 9.60
CA THR A 54 11.42 -2.33 10.17
C THR A 54 11.59 -0.83 9.92
N MET A 55 10.61 -0.16 9.31
CA MET A 55 10.72 1.26 9.01
C MET A 55 10.96 2.07 10.29
N PRO A 56 11.88 3.05 10.26
CA PRO A 56 12.13 3.90 11.41
C PRO A 56 10.90 4.77 11.68
N LEU A 57 10.38 4.69 12.91
CA LEU A 57 9.30 5.54 13.38
C LEU A 57 9.84 6.81 14.01
N ARG A 58 9.11 7.90 13.85
CA ARG A 58 9.36 9.20 14.47
C ARG A 58 8.32 9.47 15.56
N PRO A 59 8.67 10.23 16.63
CA PRO A 59 7.72 10.53 17.71
C PRO A 59 6.47 11.30 17.28
N ASP A 60 6.53 11.98 16.15
CA ASP A 60 5.49 12.82 15.56
C ASP A 60 4.75 12.17 14.38
N ASP A 61 5.05 10.91 14.06
CA ASP A 61 4.32 10.18 13.03
C ASP A 61 2.85 9.98 13.41
N VAL A 62 1.96 10.24 12.45
CA VAL A 62 0.52 10.03 12.60
C VAL A 62 0.02 9.03 11.58
N PHE A 63 -0.46 7.88 12.05
CA PHE A 63 -1.03 6.83 11.22
C PHE A 63 -2.56 6.90 11.21
N VAL A 64 -3.15 6.90 10.01
CA VAL A 64 -4.60 6.73 9.82
C VAL A 64 -4.84 5.33 9.29
N VAL A 65 -5.26 4.42 10.17
CA VAL A 65 -5.42 2.98 9.87
C VAL A 65 -6.88 2.58 9.99
N ALA A 66 -7.42 1.93 8.96
CA ALA A 66 -8.74 1.30 9.01
C ALA A 66 -8.87 0.19 7.97
N PHE A 67 -9.90 -0.65 8.10
CA PHE A 67 -10.29 -1.55 7.02
C PHE A 67 -10.77 -0.74 5.79
N PRO A 68 -10.47 -1.15 4.55
CA PRO A 68 -10.83 -0.38 3.35
C PRO A 68 -12.29 0.04 3.33
N ARG A 69 -12.53 1.27 2.85
CA ARG A 69 -13.87 1.90 2.74
C ARG A 69 -14.55 2.25 4.07
N SER A 70 -13.81 2.31 5.18
CA SER A 70 -14.34 2.70 6.50
C SER A 70 -14.17 4.18 6.86
N GLY A 71 -14.01 5.07 5.87
CA GLY A 71 -13.88 6.53 6.11
C GLY A 71 -12.45 7.07 6.25
N THR A 72 -11.45 6.34 5.75
CA THR A 72 -10.02 6.74 5.80
C THR A 72 -9.78 8.11 5.17
N THR A 73 -10.32 8.38 3.98
CA THR A 73 -10.15 9.66 3.28
C THR A 73 -10.63 10.86 4.11
N TRP A 74 -11.81 10.77 4.72
CA TRP A 74 -12.33 11.83 5.59
C TRP A 74 -11.47 12.01 6.83
N THR A 75 -11.05 10.89 7.43
CA THR A 75 -10.20 10.92 8.63
C THR A 75 -8.84 11.54 8.32
N GLN A 76 -8.22 11.18 7.19
CA GLN A 76 -6.95 11.75 6.73
C GLN A 76 -7.06 13.27 6.55
N ASP A 77 -8.13 13.76 5.93
CA ASP A 77 -8.34 15.21 5.76
C ASP A 77 -8.51 15.94 7.09
N LEU A 78 -9.33 15.40 8.00
CA LEU A 78 -9.55 15.98 9.32
C LEU A 78 -8.28 16.03 10.16
N VAL A 79 -7.55 14.90 10.22
CA VAL A 79 -6.28 14.80 10.94
C VAL A 79 -5.25 15.78 10.36
N TRP A 80 -5.15 15.87 9.03
CA TRP A 80 -4.20 16.76 8.39
C TRP A 80 -4.49 18.23 8.70
N LEU A 81 -5.76 18.64 8.65
CA LEU A 81 -6.17 19.99 9.00
C LEU A 81 -5.87 20.30 10.46
N VAL A 82 -6.18 19.40 11.40
CA VAL A 82 -5.86 19.60 12.82
C VAL A 82 -4.36 19.73 13.05
N ALA A 83 -3.54 18.93 12.37
CA ALA A 83 -2.08 18.97 12.46
C ALA A 83 -1.45 20.18 11.74
N ASN A 84 -2.19 20.88 10.88
CA ASN A 84 -1.73 22.04 10.11
C ASN A 84 -2.57 23.29 10.42
N ASP A 85 -2.94 23.49 11.69
CA ASP A 85 -3.61 24.72 12.19
C ASP A 85 -4.88 25.13 11.43
N LEU A 86 -5.63 24.13 10.93
CA LEU A 86 -6.81 24.31 10.08
C LEU A 86 -6.52 25.13 8.81
N ASP A 87 -5.34 24.99 8.22
CA ASP A 87 -4.97 25.65 6.96
C ASP A 87 -5.70 25.01 5.76
N PHE A 88 -6.93 25.47 5.54
CA PHE A 88 -7.77 25.04 4.42
C PHE A 88 -7.23 25.45 3.05
N VAL A 89 -6.38 26.48 2.96
CA VAL A 89 -5.81 26.93 1.68
C VAL A 89 -4.77 25.91 1.25
N LYS A 90 -3.85 25.54 2.15
CA LYS A 90 -2.82 24.53 1.89
C LYS A 90 -3.42 23.14 1.68
N ALA A 91 -4.45 22.77 2.44
CA ALA A 91 -5.16 21.49 2.25
C ALA A 91 -5.75 21.34 0.83
N LYS A 92 -6.19 22.44 0.22
CA LYS A 92 -6.75 22.46 -1.15
C LYS A 92 -5.68 22.54 -2.23
N SER A 93 -4.51 23.09 -1.91
CA SER A 93 -3.42 23.25 -2.89
C SER A 93 -2.60 21.98 -3.10
N ILE A 94 -2.64 21.04 -2.15
CA ILE A 94 -1.85 19.80 -2.19
C ILE A 94 -2.82 18.59 -2.23
N PRO A 95 -2.71 17.72 -3.25
CA PRO A 95 -3.49 16.48 -3.32
C PRO A 95 -3.33 15.62 -2.05
N LEU A 96 -4.39 14.93 -1.64
CA LEU A 96 -4.35 14.09 -0.43
C LEU A 96 -3.26 13.00 -0.52
N THR A 97 -3.03 12.45 -1.71
CA THR A 97 -2.00 11.46 -2.01
C THR A 97 -0.57 12.00 -1.87
N GLU A 98 -0.38 13.32 -1.86
CA GLU A 98 0.91 13.95 -1.56
C GLU A 98 1.03 14.37 -0.08
N ARG A 99 -0.09 14.37 0.64
CA ARG A 99 -0.14 14.69 2.07
C ARG A 99 0.08 13.48 2.98
N TYR A 100 -0.15 12.28 2.46
CA TYR A 100 0.07 11.00 3.15
C TYR A 100 0.80 10.02 2.25
N ALA A 101 1.74 9.28 2.81
CA ALA A 101 2.27 8.08 2.16
C ALA A 101 1.35 6.89 2.47
N PHE A 102 0.91 6.18 1.42
CA PHE A 102 0.16 4.93 1.57
C PHE A 102 1.13 3.77 1.73
N LEU A 103 1.10 3.11 2.89
CA LEU A 103 2.04 2.04 3.24
C LEU A 103 1.98 0.86 2.29
N GLU A 104 0.78 0.53 1.84
CA GLU A 104 0.50 -0.64 1.02
C GLU A 104 0.47 -0.39 -0.50
N ASP A 105 0.78 0.82 -0.98
CA ASP A 105 0.68 1.13 -2.42
C ASP A 105 1.58 0.25 -3.29
N PHE A 106 2.74 -0.17 -2.76
CA PHE A 106 3.66 -1.08 -3.45
C PHE A 106 3.01 -2.42 -3.83
N LEU A 107 1.92 -2.83 -3.15
CA LEU A 107 1.21 -4.07 -3.47
C LEU A 107 0.74 -4.11 -4.92
N PHE A 108 0.40 -2.96 -5.50
CA PHE A 108 -0.12 -2.89 -6.85
C PHE A 108 0.97 -2.75 -7.91
N LEU A 109 2.23 -2.50 -7.52
CA LEU A 109 3.35 -2.27 -8.46
C LEU A 109 3.46 -3.34 -9.55
N PRO A 110 3.42 -4.66 -9.26
CA PRO A 110 3.54 -5.67 -10.31
C PRO A 110 2.42 -5.59 -11.34
N ALA A 111 1.17 -5.45 -10.89
CA ALA A 111 0.01 -5.36 -11.78
C ALA A 111 0.05 -4.08 -12.61
N THR A 112 0.42 -2.95 -12.01
CA THR A 112 0.53 -1.66 -12.70
C THR A 112 1.67 -1.66 -13.74
N ARG A 113 2.82 -2.27 -13.42
CA ARG A 113 3.92 -2.46 -14.39
C ARG A 113 3.50 -3.35 -15.56
N MET A 114 2.78 -4.43 -15.30
CA MET A 114 2.25 -5.30 -16.37
C MET A 114 1.28 -4.54 -17.28
N ALA A 115 0.39 -3.72 -16.71
CA ALA A 115 -0.54 -2.89 -17.47
C ALA A 115 0.17 -1.83 -18.33
N ALA A 116 1.38 -1.42 -17.96
CA ALA A 116 2.20 -0.51 -18.75
C ALA A 116 2.81 -1.15 -20.03
N ALA A 117 2.59 -2.45 -20.26
CA ALA A 117 3.02 -3.17 -21.46
C ALA A 117 4.51 -3.00 -21.80
N ASN A 118 5.37 -2.93 -20.77
CA ASN A 118 6.81 -2.74 -20.89
C ASN A 118 7.26 -1.40 -21.51
N ASP A 119 6.39 -0.39 -21.54
CA ASP A 119 6.77 0.98 -21.89
C ASP A 119 7.72 1.54 -20.80
N PRO A 120 9.01 1.77 -21.10
CA PRO A 120 9.99 2.15 -20.09
C PRO A 120 9.69 3.50 -19.42
N GLU A 121 9.13 4.45 -20.16
CA GLU A 121 8.77 5.77 -19.61
C GLU A 121 7.59 5.64 -18.64
N LYS A 122 6.58 4.83 -19.00
CA LYS A 122 5.44 4.56 -18.08
C LYS A 122 5.89 3.80 -16.84
N ILE A 123 6.74 2.80 -16.98
CA ILE A 123 7.27 2.05 -15.83
C ILE A 123 8.04 2.99 -14.90
N LYS A 124 8.88 3.86 -15.45
CA LYS A 124 9.61 4.86 -14.66
C LYS A 124 8.68 5.80 -13.89
N ILE A 125 7.59 6.24 -14.52
CA ILE A 125 6.56 7.07 -13.86
C ILE A 125 5.89 6.29 -12.72
N ILE A 126 5.49 5.04 -12.97
CA ILE A 126 4.85 4.16 -11.97
C ILE A 126 5.78 3.94 -10.78
N ASP A 127 7.05 3.60 -11.05
CA ASP A 127 8.05 3.34 -10.02
C ASP A 127 8.33 4.58 -9.17
N THR A 128 8.27 5.77 -9.78
CA THR A 128 8.44 7.03 -9.06
C THR A 128 7.21 7.37 -8.20
N ALA A 129 6.01 7.12 -8.72
CA ALA A 129 4.75 7.46 -8.05
C ALA A 129 4.39 6.47 -6.92
N MET A 130 4.74 5.19 -7.07
CA MET A 130 4.35 4.10 -6.17
C MET A 130 5.55 3.52 -5.41
N ARG A 131 6.56 4.35 -5.13
CA ARG A 131 7.69 3.96 -4.30
C ARG A 131 7.19 3.41 -2.96
N PRO A 132 7.84 2.38 -2.39
CA PRO A 132 7.50 1.89 -1.06
C PRO A 132 7.48 3.04 -0.05
N ALA A 133 6.42 3.13 0.76
CA ALA A 133 6.27 4.21 1.73
C ALA A 133 7.47 4.39 2.67
N PRO A 134 8.15 3.33 3.16
CA PRO A 134 9.36 3.49 3.97
C PRO A 134 10.44 4.35 3.29
N GLU A 135 10.63 4.20 1.98
CA GLU A 135 11.58 5.03 1.21
C GLU A 135 11.10 6.48 1.09
N VAL A 136 9.81 6.68 0.82
CA VAL A 136 9.21 8.02 0.72
C VAL A 136 9.36 8.76 2.04
N LEU A 137 8.99 8.12 3.14
CA LEU A 137 9.02 8.68 4.48
C LEU A 137 10.44 8.96 4.96
N ALA A 138 11.41 8.09 4.65
CA ALA A 138 12.82 8.34 4.96
C ALA A 138 13.36 9.64 4.32
N SER A 139 12.82 10.03 3.16
CA SER A 139 13.19 11.26 2.45
C SER A 139 12.35 12.49 2.81
N THR A 140 11.27 12.32 3.59
CA THR A 140 10.40 13.42 4.00
C THR A 140 11.01 14.09 5.24
N PRO A 141 11.14 15.43 5.25
CA PRO A 141 11.75 16.17 6.37
C PRO A 141 11.03 15.98 7.70
#